data_AF-A0A1I0ISU8-F1
#
_entry.id   AF-A0A1I0ISU8-F1
#
_cell.length_a   1.000
_cell.length_b   1.000
_cell.length_c   1.000
_cell.angle_alpha   90.00
_cell.angle_beta   90.00
_cell.angle_gamma   90.00
#
_symmetry.space_group_name_H-M   'P 1'
#
loop_
_entity.id
_entity.type
_entity.pdbx_description
1 polymer ?
#
loop_
_entity_poly.entity_id
_entity_poly.type
_entity_poly.pdbx_seq_one_letter_code
_entity_poly.pdbx_strand_id
1 'polypeptide(L)' 'MWQRLKNVWKPKRCAICKKKAEKPTTYYNDQGESVPVCFKCVPYAERRAFRKG' A
#
# COMPACT_ATOMS: atom_id res chain seq x y z
N MET A 1 30.38 22.25 -4.71
CA MET A 1 28.98 22.33 -4.26
C MET A 1 28.22 21.13 -4.83
N TRP A 2 28.25 19.98 -4.15
CA TRP A 2 27.71 18.72 -4.68
C TRP A 2 26.20 18.65 -4.48
N GLN A 3 25.48 18.46 -5.59
CA GLN A 3 24.03 18.48 -5.65
C GLN A 3 23.46 17.22 -5.01
N ARG A 4 22.53 17.43 -4.07
CA ARG A 4 21.74 16.42 -3.35
C ARG A 4 21.10 15.44 -4.33
N LEU A 5 21.53 14.17 -4.32
CA LEU A 5 20.85 13.07 -5.00
C LEU A 5 19.43 12.94 -4.41
N LYS A 6 18.43 13.32 -5.20
CA LYS A 6 17.02 13.23 -4.86
C LYS A 6 16.53 11.79 -5.04
N ASN A 7 16.01 11.22 -3.96
CA ASN A 7 14.93 10.22 -3.87
C ASN A 7 14.61 9.39 -5.12
N VAL A 8 15.01 8.11 -5.16
CA VAL A 8 14.54 7.16 -6.20
C VAL A 8 13.94 5.87 -5.64
N TRP A 9 13.68 5.78 -4.33
CA TRP A 9 12.83 4.71 -3.79
C TRP A 9 11.55 5.31 -3.21
N LYS A 10 10.51 5.45 -4.04
CA LYS A 10 9.15 5.72 -3.53
C LYS A 10 8.68 4.45 -2.80
N PRO A 11 8.53 4.45 -1.48
CA PRO A 11 8.05 3.26 -0.77
C PRO A 11 6.62 2.96 -1.22
N LYS A 12 6.29 1.67 -1.44
CA LYS A 12 4.91 1.23 -1.70
C LYS A 12 4.02 1.78 -0.56
N ARG A 13 3.04 2.60 -0.93
CA ARG A 13 2.10 3.24 0.03
C ARG A 13 0.86 2.39 0.16
N CYS A 14 0.32 2.31 1.36
CA CYS A 14 -0.93 1.58 1.59
C CYS A 14 -2.08 2.27 0.84
N ALA A 15 -2.88 1.51 0.09
CA ALA A 15 -4.04 2.07 -0.62
C ALA A 15 -5.12 2.64 0.30
N ILE A 16 -5.20 2.16 1.56
CA ILE A 16 -6.18 2.62 2.55
C ILE A 16 -5.66 3.88 3.27
N CYS A 17 -4.55 3.78 4.00
CA CYS A 17 -4.08 4.89 4.84
C CYS A 17 -3.10 5.84 4.15
N LYS A 18 -2.68 5.56 2.91
CA LYS A 18 -1.71 6.34 2.11
C LYS A 18 -0.32 6.54 2.75
N LYS A 19 -0.08 5.97 3.94
CA LYS A 19 1.21 5.93 4.63
C LYS A 19 2.12 4.86 4.01
N LYS A 20 3.40 4.87 4.40
CA LYS A 20 4.36 3.81 4.07
C LYS A 20 3.76 2.46 4.49
N ALA A 21 3.67 1.52 3.56
CA ALA A 21 3.11 0.22 3.89
C ALA A 21 4.17 -0.62 4.62
N GLU A 22 4.03 -0.73 5.93
CA GLU A 22 4.81 -1.65 6.75
C GLU A 22 4.19 -3.06 6.63
N LYS A 23 4.98 -4.01 6.14
CA LYS A 23 4.53 -5.38 5.79
C LYS A 23 3.26 -5.36 4.93
N PRO A 24 3.34 -4.84 3.68
CA PRO A 24 2.19 -4.78 2.80
C PRO A 24 1.73 -6.19 2.40
N THR A 25 0.42 -6.41 2.48
CA THR A 25 -0.29 -7.54 1.87
C THR A 25 -0.98 -7.05 0.60
N THR A 26 -0.95 -7.85 -0.45
CA THR A 26 -1.65 -7.53 -1.71
C THR A 26 -3.13 -7.88 -1.57
N TYR A 27 -3.99 -6.96 -1.96
CA TYR A 27 -5.44 -7.13 -2.02
C TYR A 27 -5.95 -6.67 -3.37
N TYR A 28 -7.09 -7.19 -3.81
CA TYR A 28 -7.85 -6.66 -4.92
C TYR A 28 -8.90 -5.69 -4.40
N ASN A 29 -8.88 -4.46 -4.93
CA ASN A 29 -9.96 -3.50 -4.70
C ASN A 29 -11.22 -3.89 -5.48
N ASP A 30 -12.29 -3.11 -5.34
CA ASP A 30 -13.56 -3.33 -6.04
C ASP A 30 -13.44 -3.24 -7.58
N GLN A 31 -12.35 -2.63 -8.07
CA GLN A 31 -12.04 -2.50 -9.50
C GLN A 31 -11.21 -3.69 -10.01
N GLY A 32 -10.88 -4.65 -9.16
CA GLY A 32 -10.03 -5.80 -9.51
C GLY A 32 -8.55 -5.47 -9.61
N GLU A 33 -8.11 -4.31 -9.13
CA GLU A 33 -6.71 -3.89 -9.14
C GLU A 33 -5.96 -4.38 -7.91
N SER A 34 -4.73 -4.85 -8.09
CA SER A 34 -3.87 -5.29 -7.00
C SER A 34 -3.27 -4.09 -6.25
N VAL A 35 -3.80 -3.84 -5.05
CA VAL A 35 -3.41 -2.74 -4.19
C VAL A 35 -2.65 -3.23 -2.95
N PRO A 36 -1.50 -2.61 -2.60
CA PRO A 36 -0.80 -2.94 -1.37
C PRO A 36 -1.51 -2.34 -0.15
N VAL A 37 -1.79 -3.17 0.84
CA VAL A 37 -2.44 -2.81 2.11
C VAL A 37 -1.50 -3.11 3.27
N CYS A 38 -1.21 -2.14 4.14
CA CYS A 38 -0.36 -2.40 5.30
C CYS A 38 -1.08 -3.26 6.34
N PHE A 39 -0.32 -3.98 7.17
CA PHE A 39 -0.86 -4.87 8.21
C PHE A 39 -1.97 -4.22 9.07
N LYS A 40 -1.79 -2.94 9.45
CA LYS A 40 -2.79 -2.19 10.25
C LYS A 40 -4.11 -1.95 9.52
N CYS A 41 -4.08 -1.92 8.19
CA CYS A 41 -5.24 -1.67 7.34
C CYS A 41 -5.86 -2.97 6.79
N VAL A 42 -5.25 -4.14 7.02
CA VAL A 42 -5.84 -5.45 6.71
C VAL A 42 -7.26 -5.63 7.27
N PRO A 43 -7.54 -5.39 8.57
CA PRO A 43 -8.89 -5.56 9.09
C PRO A 43 -9.89 -4.54 8.50
N TYR A 44 -9.41 -3.44 7.91
CA TYR A 44 -10.27 -2.51 7.19
C TYR A 44 -10.52 -2.98 5.75
N ALA A 45 -9.51 -3.54 5.10
CA ALA A 45 -9.62 -4.18 3.79
C ALA A 45 -10.62 -5.34 3.82
N GLU A 46 -10.52 -6.23 4.81
CA GLU A 46 -11.42 -7.38 4.97
C GLU A 46 -12.87 -6.93 5.22
N ARG A 47 -13.08 -5.87 6.04
CA ARG A 47 -14.41 -5.25 6.22
C ARG A 47 -14.98 -4.62 4.96
N ARG A 48 -14.13 -4.12 4.07
CA ARG A 48 -14.52 -3.60 2.76
C ARG A 48 -14.66 -4.69 1.70
N ALA A 49 -14.57 -5.96 2.07
CA ALA A 49 -14.61 -7.09 1.16
C ALA A 49 -13.53 -7.05 0.06
N PHE A 50 -12.40 -6.38 0.31
CA PHE A 50 -11.24 -6.52 -0.57
C PHE A 50 -10.79 -7.98 -0.59
N ARG A 51 -10.64 -8.54 -1.78
CA ARG A 51 -10.26 -9.96 -1.94
C ARG A 51 -8.77 -10.09 -1.74
N LYS A 52 -8.32 -11.10 -1.00
CA LYS A 52 -6.89 -11.44 -0.96
C LYS A 52 -6.50 -11.90 -2.36
N GLY A 53 -5.40 -11.33 -2.88
CA GLY A 53 -4.85 -11.72 -4.18
C GLY A 53 -3.68 -12.67 -4.08
#